data_AF-A0A2A3T5Q3-F1
#
_entry.id   AF-A0A2A3T5Q3-F1
#
_cell.length_a   1.000
_cell.length_b   1.000
_cell.length_c   1.000
_cell.angle_alpha   90.00
_cell.angle_beta   90.00
_cell.angle_gamma   90.00
#
_symmetry.space_group_name_H-M   'P 1'
#
loop_
_entity.id
_entity.type
_entity.pdbx_description
1 polymer ?
#
loop_
_entity_poly.entity_id
_entity_poly.type
_entity_poly.pdbx_seq_one_letter_code
_entity_poly.pdbx_strand_id
1 'polypeptide(L)'
;MIEVLKVKILQYKNKLDVIERAKMEGAKTTSIKGWSLEFCRKRVLDLISGGLAILDAYNQFVRSNGSSDSIFYKYAIGDVRTEYNLYHKLRTMN
;
A
#
# COMPACT_ATOMS: atom_id res chain seq x y z
N MET A 1 9.33 1.63 2.55
CA MET A 1 8.68 1.18 1.30
C MET A 1 9.69 1.20 0.16
N ILE A 2 9.81 0.09 -0.59
CA ILE A 2 10.77 -0.07 -1.68
C ILE A 2 10.41 0.85 -2.85
N GLU A 3 11.42 1.49 -3.44
CA GLU A 3 11.23 2.51 -4.50
C GLU A 3 10.41 1.99 -5.69
N VAL A 4 10.68 0.76 -6.12
CA VAL A 4 9.95 0.12 -7.23
C VAL A 4 8.46 -0.07 -6.91
N LEU A 5 8.11 -0.35 -5.65
CA LEU A 5 6.71 -0.47 -5.24
C LEU A 5 6.02 0.90 -5.26
N LYS A 6 6.71 1.99 -4.89
CA LYS A 6 6.16 3.36 -4.98
C LYS A 6 5.82 3.74 -6.42
N VAL A 7 6.68 3.36 -7.37
CA VAL A 7 6.43 3.60 -8.80
C VAL A 7 5.16 2.86 -9.26
N LYS A 8 4.99 1.58 -8.85
CA LYS A 8 3.75 0.84 -9.14
C LYS A 8 2.51 1.50 -8.52
N ILE A 9 2.61 1.99 -7.28
CA ILE A 9 1.51 2.72 -6.64
C ILE A 9 1.13 3.95 -7.46
N LEU A 10 2.12 4.75 -7.88
CA LEU A 10 1.89 5.93 -8.73
C LEU A 10 1.22 5.56 -10.06
N GLN A 11 1.62 4.44 -10.69
CA GLN A 11 0.95 3.96 -11.89
C GLN A 11 -0.53 3.66 -11.65
N TYR A 12 -0.88 3.00 -10.54
CA TYR A 12 -2.28 2.74 -10.20
C TYR A 12 -3.06 3.99 -9.81
N LYS A 13 -2.43 4.97 -9.16
CA LYS A 13 -3.08 6.25 -8.81
C LYS A 13 -3.57 7.02 -10.03
N ASN A 14 -2.90 6.85 -11.17
CA ASN A 14 -3.22 7.56 -12.41
C ASN A 14 -4.24 6.80 -13.28
N LYS A 15 -4.68 5.60 -12.89
CA LYS A 15 -5.68 4.86 -13.65
C LYS A 15 -7.09 5.41 -13.41
N LEU A 16 -7.84 5.63 -14.49
CA LEU A 16 -9.18 6.23 -14.43
C LEU A 16 -10.15 5.43 -13.57
N ASP A 17 -10.16 4.10 -13.70
CA ASP A 17 -11.02 3.21 -12.90
C ASP A 17 -10.72 3.31 -11.40
N VAL A 18 -9.43 3.45 -11.04
CA VAL A 18 -8.99 3.63 -9.65
C VAL A 18 -9.43 5.00 -9.12
N ILE A 19 -9.28 6.05 -9.93
CA ILE A 19 -9.70 7.42 -9.58
C ILE A 19 -11.22 7.47 -9.35
N GLU A 20 -12.02 6.91 -10.28
CA GLU A 20 -13.48 6.90 -10.16
C GLU A 20 -13.95 6.09 -8.95
N ARG A 21 -13.33 4.93 -8.71
CA ARG A 21 -13.62 4.14 -7.50
C ARG A 21 -13.27 4.92 -6.23
N ALA A 22 -12.16 5.64 -6.21
CA ALA A 22 -11.76 6.47 -5.08
C ALA A 22 -12.71 7.65 -4.84
N LYS A 23 -13.28 8.24 -5.90
CA LYS A 23 -14.31 9.28 -5.78
C LYS A 23 -15.58 8.75 -5.11
N MET A 24 -16.07 7.59 -5.57
CA MET A 24 -17.27 6.95 -5.03
C MET A 24 -17.09 6.52 -3.57
N GLU A 25 -16.04 5.77 -3.28
CA GLU A 25 -15.77 5.26 -1.93
C GLU A 25 -15.33 6.38 -0.97
N GLY A 26 -14.66 7.42 -1.48
CA GLY A 26 -14.33 8.62 -0.71
C GLY A 26 -15.58 9.36 -0.23
N ALA A 27 -16.60 9.52 -1.09
CA ALA A 27 -17.86 10.13 -0.69
C ALA A 27 -18.59 9.33 0.40
N LYS A 28 -18.63 7.99 0.27
CA LYS A 28 -19.17 7.09 1.31
C LYS A 28 -18.38 7.20 2.62
N THR A 29 -17.06 7.29 2.54
CA THR A 29 -16.21 7.41 3.73
C THR A 29 -16.48 8.73 4.46
N THR A 30 -16.65 9.84 3.73
CA THR A 30 -17.05 11.13 4.31
C THR A 30 -18.38 11.04 5.05
N SER A 31 -19.40 10.41 4.48
CA SER A 31 -20.70 10.27 5.16
C SER A 31 -20.62 9.43 6.44
N ILE A 32 -19.73 8.45 6.50
CA ILE A 32 -19.56 7.56 7.66
C ILE A 32 -18.68 8.19 8.75
N LYS A 33 -17.58 8.85 8.35
CA LYS A 33 -16.53 9.32 9.27
C LYS A 33 -16.63 10.80 9.62
N GLY A 34 -17.40 11.59 8.86
CA GLY A 34 -17.48 13.04 9.02
C GLY A 34 -16.21 13.79 8.60
N TRP A 35 -15.25 13.12 7.96
CA TRP A 35 -14.02 13.75 7.47
C TRP A 35 -14.24 14.49 6.16
N SER A 36 -13.37 15.46 5.86
CA SER A 36 -13.46 16.23 4.62
C SER A 36 -13.41 15.31 3.39
N LEU A 37 -14.21 15.66 2.38
CA LEU A 37 -14.33 14.88 1.14
C LEU A 37 -12.99 14.73 0.42
N GLU A 38 -12.19 15.78 0.41
CA GLU A 38 -10.84 15.77 -0.18
C GLU A 38 -9.94 14.75 0.54
N PHE A 39 -9.90 14.80 1.87
CA PHE A 39 -9.10 13.86 2.66
C PHE A 39 -9.54 12.42 2.44
N CYS A 40 -10.85 12.15 2.46
CA CYS A 40 -11.39 10.82 2.21
C CYS A 40 -11.03 10.31 0.81
N ARG A 41 -11.21 11.14 -0.23
CA ARG A 41 -10.86 10.76 -1.61
C ARG A 41 -9.38 10.44 -1.74
N LYS A 42 -8.50 11.28 -1.19
CA LYS A 42 -7.05 11.05 -1.20
C LYS A 42 -6.68 9.77 -0.47
N ARG A 43 -7.20 9.57 0.75
CA ARG A 43 -6.94 8.37 1.55
C ARG A 43 -7.41 7.10 0.83
N VAL A 44 -8.60 7.11 0.27
CA VAL A 44 -9.15 5.97 -0.47
C VAL A 44 -8.34 5.71 -1.74
N LEU A 45 -7.91 6.75 -2.46
CA LEU A 45 -7.03 6.61 -3.62
C LEU A 45 -5.71 5.94 -3.22
N ASP A 46 -5.09 6.38 -2.13
CA ASP A 46 -3.87 5.79 -1.57
C ASP A 46 -4.07 4.31 -1.21
N LEU A 47 -5.20 3.97 -0.59
CA LEU A 47 -5.53 2.59 -0.21
C LEU A 47 -5.75 1.68 -1.41
N ILE A 48 -6.57 2.11 -2.38
CA ILE A 48 -6.88 1.30 -3.57
C ILE A 48 -5.61 1.10 -4.41
N SER A 49 -4.87 2.18 -4.69
CA SER A 49 -3.63 2.10 -5.46
C SER A 49 -2.55 1.28 -4.77
N GLY A 50 -2.41 1.43 -3.44
CA GLY A 50 -1.54 0.60 -2.61
C GLY A 50 -1.87 -0.89 -2.70
N GLY A 51 -3.14 -1.23 -2.48
CA GLY A 51 -3.62 -2.62 -2.53
C GLY A 51 -3.38 -3.27 -3.89
N LEU A 52 -3.69 -2.57 -4.99
CA LEU A 52 -3.47 -3.08 -6.35
C LEU A 52 -1.99 -3.27 -6.67
N ALA A 53 -1.12 -2.35 -6.23
CA ALA A 53 0.32 -2.48 -6.44
C ALA A 53 0.90 -3.68 -5.67
N ILE A 54 0.46 -3.91 -4.44
CA ILE A 54 0.87 -5.06 -3.63
C ILE A 54 0.37 -6.37 -4.26
N LEU A 55 -0.90 -6.42 -4.69
CA LEU A 55 -1.47 -7.60 -5.34
C LEU A 55 -0.72 -7.96 -6.63
N ASP A 56 -0.41 -6.96 -7.47
CA ASP A 56 0.39 -7.17 -8.68
C ASP A 56 1.81 -7.67 -8.35
N ALA A 57 2.46 -7.10 -7.34
CA ALA A 57 3.76 -7.57 -6.88
C ALA A 57 3.70 -9.01 -6.34
N TYR A 58 2.64 -9.36 -5.60
CA TYR A 58 2.41 -10.72 -5.11
C TYR A 58 2.23 -11.71 -6.26
N ASN A 59 1.41 -11.36 -7.27
CA ASN A 59 1.23 -12.20 -8.44
C ASN A 59 2.56 -12.43 -9.20
N GLN A 60 3.43 -11.43 -9.29
CA GLN A 60 4.79 -11.58 -9.84
C GLN A 60 5.67 -12.51 -8.99
N PHE A 61 5.54 -12.45 -7.66
CA PHE A 61 6.25 -13.37 -6.77
C PHE A 61 5.79 -14.82 -6.96
N VAL A 62 4.49 -15.07 -7.04
CA VAL A 62 3.94 -16.41 -7.32
C VAL A 62 4.44 -16.92 -8.68
N ARG A 63 4.39 -16.08 -9.74
CA ARG A 63 4.88 -16.44 -11.08
C ARG A 63 6.38 -16.71 -11.14
N SER A 64 7.16 -16.10 -10.25
CA SER A 64 8.61 -16.34 -10.12
C SER A 64 8.94 -17.46 -9.13
N ASN A 65 7.97 -18.31 -8.80
CA ASN A 65 8.10 -19.43 -7.86
C ASN A 65 8.70 -19.02 -6.51
N GLY A 66 8.26 -17.87 -6.00
CA GLY A 66 8.68 -17.41 -4.68
C GLY A 66 10.06 -16.77 -4.63
N SER A 67 10.56 -16.20 -5.75
CA SER A 67 11.89 -15.59 -5.80
C SER A 67 12.10 -14.51 -4.72
N SER A 68 13.21 -14.63 -4.00
CA SER A 68 13.67 -13.63 -3.03
C SER A 68 14.05 -12.29 -3.68
N ASP A 69 14.27 -12.28 -4.99
CA ASP A 69 14.53 -11.06 -5.75
C ASP A 69 13.28 -10.27 -6.13
N SER A 70 12.10 -10.86 -5.94
CA SER A 70 10.84 -10.20 -6.23
C SER A 70 10.61 -8.96 -5.37
N ILE A 71 9.86 -8.00 -5.93
CA ILE A 71 9.44 -6.79 -5.22
C ILE A 71 8.66 -7.15 -3.95
N PHE A 72 7.76 -8.13 -4.03
CA PHE A 72 6.92 -8.55 -2.92
C PHE A 72 7.74 -9.15 -1.77
N TYR A 73 8.68 -10.05 -2.06
CA TYR A 73 9.55 -10.63 -1.03
C TYR A 73 10.36 -9.55 -0.31
N LYS A 74 11.01 -8.67 -1.08
CA LYS A 74 11.80 -7.58 -0.50
C LYS A 74 10.92 -6.66 0.35
N TYR A 75 9.69 -6.38 -0.09
CA TYR A 75 8.72 -5.58 0.65
C TYR A 75 8.35 -6.24 1.98
N ALA A 76 7.95 -7.51 1.95
CA ALA A 76 7.57 -8.28 3.14
C ALA A 76 8.72 -8.38 4.16
N ILE A 77 9.93 -8.69 3.71
CA ILE A 77 11.11 -8.72 4.60
C ILE A 77 11.45 -7.34 5.15
N GLY A 78 11.22 -6.28 4.38
CA GLY A 78 11.37 -4.90 4.84
C GLY A 78 10.44 -4.57 6.01
N ASP A 79 9.19 -5.00 5.93
CA ASP A 79 8.19 -4.82 7.00
C ASP A 79 8.59 -5.62 8.25
N VAL A 80 8.96 -6.90 8.10
CA VAL A 80 9.46 -7.75 9.23
C VAL A 80 10.67 -7.12 9.92
N ARG A 81 11.65 -6.62 9.16
CA ARG A 81 12.82 -5.93 9.72
C ARG A 81 12.43 -4.66 10.48
N THR A 82 11.46 -3.92 9.97
CA THR A 82 10.99 -2.68 10.61
C THR A 82 10.32 -2.98 11.94
N GLU A 83 9.44 -3.97 11.99
CA GLU A 83 8.79 -4.43 13.23
C GLU A 83 9.81 -4.97 14.24
N TYR A 84 10.76 -5.77 13.79
CA TYR A 84 11.84 -6.28 14.63
C TYR A 84 12.67 -5.14 15.24
N ASN A 85 13.05 -4.15 14.44
CA ASN A 85 13.80 -2.99 14.92
C ASN A 85 13.00 -2.14 15.92
N LEU A 86 11.69 -1.99 15.68
CA LEU A 86 10.81 -1.28 16.61
C LEU A 86 10.72 -2.02 17.95
N TYR A 87 10.48 -3.33 17.91
CA TYR A 87 10.43 -4.19 19.09
C TYR A 87 11.72 -4.08 19.91
N HIS A 88 12.88 -4.18 19.27
CA HIS A 88 14.16 -4.07 19.95
C HIS A 88 14.36 -2.71 20.63
N LYS A 89 14.03 -1.61 19.94
CA LYS A 89 14.12 -0.26 20.51
C LYS A 89 13.26 -0.12 21.76
N LEU A 90 12.02 -0.58 21.70
CA LEU A 90 11.09 -0.52 22.84
C LEU A 90 11.56 -1.39 24.01
N ARG A 91 12.18 -2.54 23.74
CA ARG A 91 12.70 -3.43 24.77
C ARG A 91 13.93 -2.86 25.50
N THR A 92 14.82 -2.14 24.81
CA THR A 92 16.05 -1.58 25.39
C THR A 92 15.88 -0.19 26.01
N MET A 93 14.69 0.41 25.89
CA MET A 93 14.33 1.69 26.52
C MET A 93 13.73 1.52 27.93
N ASN A 94 13.51 0.28 28.36
CA ASN A 94 13.17 -0.12 29.74
C ASN A 94 14.42 -0.60 30.47
#